data_AF-A0A1F6R7P9-F1
#
_entry.id   AF-A0A1F6R7P9-F1
#
_cell.length_a   1.000
_cell.length_b   1.000
_cell.length_c   1.000
_cell.angle_alpha   90.00
_cell.angle_beta   90.00
_cell.angle_gamma   90.00
#
_symmetry.space_group_name_H-M   'P 1'
#
loop_
_entity.id
_entity.type
_entity.pdbx_description
1 polymer ?
#
loop_
_entity_poly.entity_id
_entity_poly.type
_entity_poly.pdbx_seq_one_letter_code
_entity_poly.pdbx_strand_id
1 'polypeptide(L)'
;MQCKNCGASNSPNSRFCIRCGKGLVELSSDYEYCPNCNSPLLHPDKPCPYCSNAQNYAEQIFCAGCKISLNKGVFSSNIKRLNEFERVLLKLNNSNVFCEKCIQEQKNKASDKLKTLKNRFETYINNIPVLSVENPLNLTIVKYYGIVSSQSIVKIETIREFSNDKNIWNGLTNDFEYKLSLGERSCLLSLKKETLRHDANAVIKCDINYAELGNSNHMFLVGMMGTAVVIEEFEILTEHEQSVYNYINDNKFDLEKIYRK
;
A
#
# COMPACT_ATOMS: atom_id res chain seq x y z
N MET A 1 -54.14 1.05 -24.10
CA MET A 1 -55.11 -0.04 -24.38
C MET A 1 -56.51 0.55 -24.49
N GLN A 2 -57.33 0.06 -25.43
CA GLN A 2 -58.71 0.53 -25.57
C GLN A 2 -59.64 -0.20 -24.60
N CYS A 3 -60.54 0.54 -23.97
CA CYS A 3 -61.57 -0.03 -23.11
C CYS A 3 -62.59 -0.78 -23.94
N LYS A 4 -62.76 -2.09 -23.67
CA LYS A 4 -63.77 -2.91 -24.34
C LYS A 4 -65.22 -2.47 -24.09
N ASN A 5 -65.46 -1.66 -23.04
CA ASN A 5 -66.80 -1.21 -22.67
C ASN A 5 -67.20 0.12 -23.32
N CYS A 6 -66.31 1.11 -23.39
CA CYS A 6 -66.65 2.45 -23.87
C CYS A 6 -65.67 2.99 -24.93
N GLY A 7 -64.74 2.17 -25.42
CA GLY A 7 -63.80 2.51 -26.50
C GLY A 7 -62.69 3.50 -26.13
N ALA A 8 -62.67 4.06 -24.92
CA ALA A 8 -61.68 5.06 -24.55
C ALA A 8 -60.26 4.49 -24.59
N SER A 9 -59.29 5.28 -25.07
CA SER A 9 -57.87 4.93 -25.04
C SER A 9 -57.30 5.23 -23.66
N ASN A 10 -56.68 4.23 -23.03
CA ASN A 10 -56.11 4.33 -21.68
C ASN A 10 -54.62 4.04 -21.72
N SER A 11 -53.87 4.55 -20.73
CA SER A 11 -52.46 4.20 -20.55
C SER A 11 -52.30 2.67 -20.44
N PRO A 12 -51.21 2.07 -20.96
CA PRO A 12 -51.04 0.62 -21.02
C PRO A 12 -51.15 -0.10 -19.68
N ASN A 13 -50.93 0.60 -18.56
CA ASN A 13 -50.94 0.04 -17.21
C ASN A 13 -52.17 0.47 -16.38
N SER A 14 -53.25 0.92 -17.03
CA SER A 14 -54.46 1.36 -16.32
C SER A 14 -55.27 0.15 -15.84
N ARG A 15 -55.57 0.07 -14.54
CA ARG A 15 -56.48 -0.97 -13.99
C ARG A 15 -57.93 -0.78 -14.41
N PHE A 16 -58.35 0.48 -14.49
CA PHE A 16 -59.72 0.88 -14.81
C PHE A 16 -59.71 1.84 -15.99
N CYS A 17 -60.79 1.83 -16.74
CA CYS A 17 -60.97 2.80 -17.81
C CYS A 17 -61.08 4.21 -17.23
N ILE A 18 -60.26 5.14 -17.71
CA ILE A 18 -60.27 6.56 -17.28
C ILE A 18 -61.61 7.24 -17.55
N ARG A 19 -62.42 6.70 -18.47
CA ARG A 19 -63.72 7.27 -18.85
C ARG A 19 -64.89 6.62 -18.13
N CYS A 20 -64.99 5.28 -18.16
CA CYS A 20 -66.17 4.59 -17.63
C CYS A 20 -65.94 3.82 -16.33
N GLY A 21 -64.72 3.85 -15.78
CA GLY A 21 -64.38 3.16 -14.53
C GLY A 21 -64.37 1.63 -14.60
N LYS A 22 -64.76 1.01 -15.72
CA LYS A 22 -64.77 -0.45 -15.84
C LYS A 22 -63.35 -1.03 -15.84
N GLY A 23 -63.18 -2.17 -15.16
CA GLY A 23 -61.92 -2.91 -15.12
C GLY A 23 -61.42 -3.25 -16.52
N LEU A 24 -60.13 -3.02 -16.77
CA LEU A 24 -59.48 -3.29 -18.05
C LEU A 24 -58.72 -4.62 -18.06
N VAL A 25 -58.53 -5.25 -16.90
CA VAL A 25 -57.77 -6.49 -16.69
C VAL A 25 -58.61 -7.43 -15.80
N GLU A 26 -58.69 -8.70 -16.16
CA GLU A 26 -59.26 -9.75 -15.31
C GLU A 26 -58.19 -10.19 -14.29
N LEU A 27 -58.51 -10.13 -13.00
CA LEU A 27 -57.54 -10.31 -11.92
C LEU A 27 -57.25 -11.80 -11.69
N SER A 28 -56.17 -12.34 -12.26
CA SER A 28 -55.53 -13.55 -11.73
C SER A 28 -54.43 -13.16 -10.73
N SER A 29 -54.15 -14.05 -9.78
CA SER A 29 -53.59 -13.72 -8.45
C SER A 29 -52.07 -13.55 -8.34
N ASP A 30 -51.30 -13.54 -9.42
CA ASP A 30 -49.84 -13.42 -9.35
C ASP A 30 -49.38 -12.07 -9.91
N TYR A 31 -49.29 -11.06 -9.04
CA TYR A 31 -48.72 -9.76 -9.40
C TYR A 31 -47.20 -9.79 -9.20
N GLU A 32 -46.46 -9.40 -10.23
CA GLU A 32 -45.06 -9.00 -10.08
C GLU A 32 -44.96 -7.54 -9.63
N TYR A 33 -43.94 -7.20 -8.85
CA TYR A 33 -43.73 -5.85 -8.33
C TYR A 33 -42.51 -5.20 -8.99
N CYS A 34 -42.56 -3.89 -9.20
CA CYS A 34 -41.46 -3.14 -9.78
C CYS A 34 -40.25 -3.18 -8.84
N PRO A 35 -39.08 -3.66 -9.25
CA PRO A 35 -37.93 -3.77 -8.36
C PRO A 35 -37.35 -2.41 -7.93
N ASN A 36 -37.72 -1.31 -8.60
CA ASN A 36 -37.21 0.04 -8.31
C ASN A 36 -38.10 0.85 -7.34
N CYS A 37 -39.42 0.74 -7.43
CA CYS A 37 -40.35 1.49 -6.57
C CYS A 37 -41.31 0.61 -5.76
N ASN A 38 -41.22 -0.71 -5.93
CA ASN A 38 -42.07 -1.72 -5.33
C ASN A 38 -43.57 -1.55 -5.59
N SER A 39 -43.94 -0.79 -6.63
CA SER A 39 -45.33 -0.69 -7.09
C SER A 39 -45.71 -1.92 -7.92
N PRO A 40 -46.93 -2.46 -7.79
CA PRO A 40 -47.38 -3.63 -8.55
C PRO A 40 -47.37 -3.35 -10.06
N LEU A 41 -46.79 -4.26 -10.82
CA LEU A 41 -46.73 -4.23 -12.28
C LEU A 41 -47.87 -5.08 -12.85
N LEU A 42 -48.71 -4.46 -13.67
CA LEU A 42 -49.79 -5.16 -14.38
C LEU A 42 -49.30 -5.82 -15.66
N HIS A 43 -48.22 -5.28 -16.23
CA HIS A 43 -47.53 -5.81 -17.39
C HIS A 43 -46.02 -5.69 -17.14
N PRO A 44 -45.36 -6.75 -16.64
CA PRO A 44 -43.94 -6.73 -16.25
C PRO A 44 -43.02 -6.36 -17.42
N ASP A 45 -43.42 -6.70 -18.64
CA ASP A 45 -42.66 -6.44 -19.87
C ASP A 45 -42.71 -4.97 -20.33
N LYS A 46 -43.45 -4.11 -19.63
CA LYS A 46 -43.64 -2.71 -19.99
C LYS A 46 -43.00 -1.77 -18.96
N PRO A 47 -42.63 -0.54 -19.36
CA PRO A 47 -42.09 0.45 -18.44
C PRO A 47 -42.99 0.67 -17.23
N CYS A 48 -42.40 0.70 -16.04
CA CYS A 48 -43.11 1.03 -14.82
C CYS A 48 -43.68 2.47 -14.96
N PRO A 49 -45.00 2.66 -14.81
CA PRO A 49 -45.62 3.97 -14.98
C PRO A 49 -45.39 4.88 -13.76
N TYR A 50 -44.94 4.30 -12.63
CA TYR A 50 -44.73 5.00 -11.36
C TYR A 50 -43.29 5.47 -11.19
N CYS A 51 -42.33 4.84 -11.86
CA CYS A 51 -40.95 5.29 -11.90
C CYS A 51 -40.47 5.33 -13.36
N SER A 52 -40.20 6.52 -13.87
CA SER A 52 -39.95 6.80 -15.30
C SER A 52 -38.67 6.21 -15.90
N ASN A 53 -37.99 5.27 -15.22
CA ASN A 53 -36.79 4.61 -15.70
C ASN A 53 -37.05 3.12 -15.92
N ALA A 54 -37.31 2.76 -17.18
CA ALA A 54 -37.19 1.39 -17.65
C ALA A 54 -35.81 1.22 -18.28
N GLN A 55 -34.93 0.47 -17.58
CA GLN A 55 -34.00 -0.53 -18.14
C GLN A 55 -32.91 -0.90 -17.10
N ASN A 56 -32.80 -2.19 -16.80
CA ASN A 56 -31.60 -2.89 -16.33
C ASN A 56 -30.81 -2.26 -15.17
N TYR A 57 -31.18 -2.58 -13.92
CA TYR A 57 -30.28 -2.42 -12.79
C TYR A 57 -29.31 -3.60 -12.70
N ALA A 58 -28.36 -3.70 -13.63
CA ALA A 58 -27.04 -4.16 -13.23
C ALA A 58 -26.55 -3.12 -12.21
N GLU A 59 -26.15 -3.54 -11.00
CA GLU A 59 -25.64 -2.65 -9.95
C GLU A 59 -24.79 -1.54 -10.58
N GLN A 60 -25.27 -0.29 -10.50
CA GLN A 60 -24.56 0.81 -11.11
C GLN A 60 -23.27 1.01 -10.31
N ILE A 61 -22.14 0.63 -10.90
CA ILE A 61 -20.83 0.82 -10.28
C ILE A 61 -20.40 2.26 -10.54
N PHE A 62 -20.14 3.02 -9.48
CA PHE A 62 -19.68 4.40 -9.56
C PHE A 62 -18.18 4.51 -9.34
N CYS A 63 -17.55 5.46 -10.03
CA CYS A 63 -16.17 5.84 -9.74
C CYS A 63 -16.07 6.43 -8.33
N ALA A 64 -15.21 5.88 -7.47
CA ALA A 64 -14.98 6.37 -6.13
C ALA A 64 -14.44 7.81 -6.10
N GLY A 65 -13.73 8.24 -7.16
CA GLY A 65 -13.20 9.60 -7.33
C GLY A 65 -14.26 10.60 -7.78
N CYS A 66 -14.70 10.53 -9.04
CA CYS A 66 -15.59 11.52 -9.65
C CYS A 66 -17.10 11.22 -9.52
N LYS A 67 -17.48 10.09 -8.93
CA LYS A 67 -18.88 9.64 -8.75
C LYS A 67 -19.67 9.41 -10.04
N ILE A 68 -19.02 9.43 -11.21
CA ILE A 68 -19.65 9.09 -12.49
C ILE A 68 -19.91 7.58 -12.58
N SER A 69 -21.03 7.19 -13.18
CA SER A 69 -21.40 5.79 -13.44
C SER A 69 -20.44 5.14 -14.46
N LEU A 70 -20.07 3.89 -14.20
CA LEU A 70 -19.13 3.12 -15.01
C LEU A 70 -19.82 2.05 -15.89
N ASN A 71 -21.17 2.10 -16.04
CA ASN A 71 -21.92 1.12 -16.82
C ASN A 71 -21.90 1.37 -18.35
N LYS A 72 -21.86 0.24 -19.09
CA LYS A 72 -21.44 0.01 -20.48
C LYS A 72 -22.14 0.82 -21.59
N GLY A 73 -21.33 1.29 -22.54
CA GLY A 73 -21.70 1.56 -23.94
C GLY A 73 -20.52 1.33 -24.89
N VAL A 74 -20.41 0.11 -25.42
CA VAL A 74 -19.67 -0.34 -26.64
C VAL A 74 -18.15 -0.05 -26.79
N PHE A 75 -17.53 0.84 -26.01
CA PHE A 75 -16.07 1.03 -26.02
C PHE A 75 -15.46 0.89 -24.60
N SER A 76 -14.91 -0.30 -24.35
CA SER A 76 -14.05 -0.72 -23.24
C SER A 76 -14.68 -0.88 -21.83
N SER A 77 -14.83 -2.15 -21.45
CA SER A 77 -15.00 -2.65 -20.08
C SER A 77 -13.69 -2.59 -19.31
N ASN A 78 -13.44 -1.54 -18.53
CA ASN A 78 -12.24 -1.47 -17.70
C ASN A 78 -12.50 -0.77 -16.36
N ILE A 79 -13.32 -1.41 -15.52
CA ILE A 79 -13.30 -1.15 -14.08
C ILE A 79 -11.85 -1.36 -13.60
N LYS A 80 -11.19 -0.29 -13.15
CA LYS A 80 -9.82 -0.38 -12.64
C LYS A 80 -9.79 -0.28 -11.12
N ARG A 81 -8.80 -0.97 -10.54
CA ARG A 81 -8.56 -1.09 -9.12
C ARG A 81 -7.09 -0.77 -8.84
N LEU A 82 -6.86 -0.07 -7.73
CA LEU A 82 -5.52 0.06 -7.15
C LEU A 82 -5.04 -1.31 -6.68
N ASN A 83 -3.74 -1.54 -6.76
CA ASN A 83 -3.12 -2.71 -6.15
C ASN A 83 -3.18 -2.60 -4.62
N GLU A 84 -2.89 -3.70 -3.93
CA GLU A 84 -2.98 -3.77 -2.47
C GLU A 84 -2.07 -2.76 -1.79
N PHE A 85 -0.82 -2.62 -2.25
CA PHE A 85 0.12 -1.65 -1.70
C PHE A 85 -0.36 -0.20 -1.82
N GLU A 86 -0.86 0.20 -3.00
CA GLU A 86 -1.45 1.51 -3.25
C GLU A 86 -2.63 1.78 -2.31
N ARG A 87 -3.43 0.75 -1.98
CA ARG A 87 -4.55 0.87 -1.04
C ARG A 87 -4.06 1.07 0.39
N VAL A 88 -3.09 0.26 0.85
CA VAL A 88 -2.47 0.42 2.17
C VAL A 88 -1.89 1.83 2.29
N LEU A 89 -1.10 2.24 1.30
CA LEU A 89 -0.45 3.54 1.26
C LEU A 89 -1.44 4.72 1.30
N LEU A 90 -2.55 4.60 0.59
CA LEU A 90 -3.60 5.63 0.56
C LEU A 90 -4.66 5.46 1.66
N LYS A 91 -4.53 4.48 2.56
CA LYS A 91 -5.53 4.12 3.58
C LYS A 91 -6.92 3.88 2.99
N LEU A 92 -6.99 3.17 1.87
CA LEU A 92 -8.23 2.90 1.16
C LEU A 92 -8.74 1.49 1.43
N ASN A 93 -10.07 1.37 1.51
CA ASN A 93 -10.72 0.06 1.61
C ASN A 93 -10.60 -0.74 0.29
N ASN A 94 -10.71 -2.07 0.41
CA ASN A 94 -10.53 -3.01 -0.71
C ASN A 94 -11.61 -2.90 -1.80
N SER A 95 -12.73 -2.23 -1.52
CA SER A 95 -13.88 -2.17 -2.42
C SER A 95 -13.85 -1.01 -3.42
N ASN A 96 -12.86 -0.11 -3.35
CA ASN A 96 -12.84 1.06 -4.22
C ASN A 96 -12.54 0.73 -5.69
N VAL A 97 -13.35 1.32 -6.58
CA VAL A 97 -13.30 1.23 -8.04
C VAL A 97 -13.18 2.64 -8.63
N PHE A 98 -12.41 2.81 -9.72
CA PHE A 98 -12.17 4.12 -10.34
C PHE A 98 -12.32 4.07 -11.87
N CYS A 99 -12.68 5.21 -12.48
CA CYS A 99 -12.50 5.43 -13.91
C CYS A 99 -11.01 5.60 -14.25
N GLU A 100 -10.66 5.54 -15.53
CA GLU A 100 -9.27 5.64 -16.01
C GLU A 100 -8.55 6.92 -15.56
N LYS A 101 -9.23 8.07 -15.66
CA LYS A 101 -8.68 9.35 -15.19
C LYS A 101 -8.44 9.35 -13.68
N CYS A 102 -9.45 8.96 -12.89
CA CYS A 102 -9.34 9.00 -11.44
C CYS A 102 -8.36 7.96 -10.90
N ILE A 103 -8.25 6.76 -11.50
CA ILE A 103 -7.24 5.79 -11.05
C ILE A 103 -5.83 6.33 -11.30
N GLN A 104 -5.59 6.98 -12.43
CA GLN A 104 -4.29 7.56 -12.72
C GLN A 104 -3.95 8.66 -11.71
N GLU A 105 -4.92 9.50 -11.35
CA GLU A 105 -4.75 10.49 -10.29
C GLU A 105 -4.42 9.85 -8.93
N GLN A 106 -5.10 8.76 -8.55
CA GLN A 106 -4.79 8.03 -7.32
C GLN A 106 -3.40 7.40 -7.36
N LYS A 107 -2.97 6.85 -8.50
CA LYS A 107 -1.61 6.32 -8.67
C LYS A 107 -0.54 7.40 -8.54
N ASN A 108 -0.79 8.58 -9.09
CA ASN A 108 0.11 9.72 -8.92
C ASN A 108 0.19 10.14 -7.45
N LYS A 109 -0.95 10.25 -6.76
CA LYS A 109 -1.00 10.53 -5.31
C LYS A 109 -0.26 9.47 -4.49
N ALA A 110 -0.43 8.20 -4.83
CA ALA A 110 0.30 7.10 -4.20
C ALA A 110 1.81 7.25 -4.42
N SER A 111 2.24 7.53 -5.65
CA SER A 111 3.65 7.77 -5.98
C SER A 111 4.25 8.94 -5.19
N ASP A 112 3.56 10.07 -5.14
CA ASP A 112 4.01 11.26 -4.39
C ASP A 112 4.12 10.96 -2.89
N LYS A 113 3.11 10.30 -2.32
CA LYS A 113 3.09 9.90 -0.92
C LYS A 113 4.21 8.92 -0.59
N LEU A 114 4.48 7.97 -1.49
CA LEU A 114 5.58 7.02 -1.33
C LEU A 114 6.92 7.73 -1.32
N LYS A 115 7.13 8.72 -2.20
CA LYS A 115 8.36 9.51 -2.25
C LYS A 115 8.58 10.28 -0.95
N THR A 116 7.54 10.90 -0.40
CA THR A 116 7.62 11.57 0.91
C THR A 116 7.95 10.59 2.03
N LEU A 117 7.31 9.43 2.05
CA LEU A 117 7.55 8.40 3.06
C LEU A 117 8.95 7.78 2.95
N LYS A 118 9.46 7.57 1.74
CA LYS A 118 10.83 7.10 1.52
C LYS A 118 11.84 8.02 2.20
N ASN A 119 11.78 9.32 1.90
CA ASN A 119 12.68 10.30 2.52
C ASN A 119 12.55 10.30 4.05
N ARG A 120 11.31 10.21 4.54
CA ARG A 120 11.02 10.13 5.98
C ARG A 120 11.65 8.89 6.61
N PHE A 121 11.48 7.71 6.01
CA PHE A 121 12.09 6.46 6.49
C PHE A 121 13.61 6.52 6.43
N GLU A 122 14.20 7.06 5.37
CA GLU A 122 15.66 7.22 5.25
C GLU A 122 16.21 8.14 6.34
N THR A 123 15.61 9.31 6.56
CA THR A 123 15.99 10.21 7.65
C THR A 123 15.85 9.52 9.00
N TYR A 124 14.73 8.85 9.22
CA TYR A 124 14.46 8.13 10.46
C TYR A 124 15.50 7.05 10.75
N ILE A 125 15.70 6.13 9.81
CA ILE A 125 16.67 5.03 9.92
C ILE A 125 18.07 5.59 10.17
N ASN A 126 18.47 6.63 9.44
CA ASN A 126 19.78 7.26 9.63
C ASN A 126 19.95 7.83 11.05
N ASN A 127 18.86 8.31 11.67
CA ASN A 127 18.87 8.90 12.99
C ASN A 127 18.70 7.90 14.14
N ILE A 128 18.36 6.62 13.88
CA ILE A 128 18.29 5.59 14.92
C ILE A 128 19.65 5.53 15.65
N PRO A 129 19.70 5.80 16.97
CA PRO A 129 20.92 5.73 17.74
C PRO A 129 21.33 4.27 17.92
N VAL A 130 22.62 4.02 17.70
CA VAL A 130 23.25 2.72 17.92
C VAL A 130 24.45 2.98 18.83
N LEU A 131 24.36 2.49 20.06
CA LEU A 131 25.28 2.81 21.13
C LEU A 131 25.99 1.53 21.60
N SER A 132 27.30 1.60 21.84
CA SER A 132 28.06 0.51 22.45
C SER A 132 27.86 0.42 23.97
N VAL A 133 27.26 1.44 24.59
CA VAL A 133 27.00 1.49 26.03
C VAL A 133 25.68 0.82 26.40
N GLU A 134 25.62 0.23 27.59
CA GLU A 134 24.44 -0.45 28.12
C GLU A 134 23.44 0.50 28.78
N ASN A 135 23.92 1.52 29.49
CA ASN A 135 23.07 2.47 30.21
C ASN A 135 23.44 3.93 29.88
N PRO A 136 22.94 4.48 28.76
CA PRO A 136 23.14 5.87 28.39
C PRO A 136 22.51 6.84 29.40
N LEU A 137 23.33 7.70 30.01
CA LEU A 137 22.94 8.57 31.14
C LEU A 137 21.74 9.50 30.88
N ASN A 138 21.50 9.89 29.63
CA ASN A 138 20.46 10.85 29.24
C ASN A 138 19.39 10.23 28.32
N LEU A 139 19.24 8.91 28.30
CA LEU A 139 18.18 8.25 27.54
C LEU A 139 17.34 7.35 28.44
N THR A 140 16.05 7.63 28.54
CA THR A 140 15.11 6.76 29.24
C THR A 140 14.68 5.61 28.34
N ILE A 141 15.04 4.38 28.71
CA ILE A 141 14.56 3.16 28.03
C ILE A 141 13.21 2.75 28.62
N VAL A 142 12.18 2.64 27.78
CA VAL A 142 10.83 2.26 28.21
C VAL A 142 10.45 0.82 27.85
N LYS A 143 11.13 0.22 26.87
CA LYS A 143 10.87 -1.16 26.46
C LYS A 143 12.12 -1.81 25.85
N TYR A 144 12.30 -3.08 26.16
CA TYR A 144 13.32 -3.95 25.55
C TYR A 144 12.63 -4.95 24.62
N TYR A 145 13.13 -5.08 23.39
CA TYR A 145 12.61 -6.06 22.41
C TYR A 145 13.50 -7.29 22.26
N GLY A 146 14.77 -7.21 22.65
CA GLY A 146 15.73 -8.31 22.59
C GLY A 146 16.84 -8.07 21.59
N ILE A 147 17.51 -9.14 21.20
CA ILE A 147 18.71 -9.07 20.35
C ILE A 147 18.32 -8.74 18.92
N VAL A 148 19.05 -7.78 18.34
CA VAL A 148 19.07 -7.53 16.89
C VAL A 148 20.50 -7.73 16.38
N SER A 149 20.61 -8.26 15.17
CA SER A 149 21.91 -8.49 14.54
C SER A 149 21.84 -8.26 13.03
N SER A 150 22.97 -7.94 12.44
CA SER A 150 23.14 -7.85 10.99
C SER A 150 24.53 -8.32 10.58
N GLN A 151 24.66 -8.69 9.30
CA GLN A 151 25.90 -9.15 8.72
C GLN A 151 26.12 -8.51 7.34
N SER A 152 27.38 -8.23 7.01
CA SER A 152 27.81 -7.77 5.71
C SER A 152 29.08 -8.51 5.31
N ILE A 153 29.17 -8.95 4.05
CA ILE A 153 30.37 -9.58 3.50
C ILE A 153 31.03 -8.59 2.55
N VAL A 154 32.29 -8.26 2.83
CA VAL A 154 33.11 -7.39 1.99
C VAL A 154 34.19 -8.23 1.34
N LYS A 155 34.33 -8.10 0.02
CA LYS A 155 35.49 -8.63 -0.70
C LYS A 155 36.46 -7.50 -0.99
N ILE A 156 37.68 -7.64 -0.49
CA ILE A 156 38.77 -6.70 -0.74
C ILE A 156 39.63 -7.27 -1.86
N GLU A 157 39.38 -6.83 -3.08
CA GLU A 157 40.28 -7.16 -4.18
C GLU A 157 41.69 -6.66 -3.87
N THR A 158 42.69 -7.55 -3.92
CA THR A 158 44.10 -7.19 -3.80
C THR A 158 44.46 -6.21 -4.91
N ILE A 159 44.51 -4.91 -4.62
CA ILE A 159 45.11 -3.97 -5.57
C ILE A 159 46.61 -4.28 -5.57
N ARG A 160 47.13 -4.72 -6.72
CA ARG A 160 48.56 -4.92 -6.99
C ARG A 160 49.37 -3.62 -6.99
N GLU A 161 49.16 -2.72 -6.04
CA GLU A 161 49.96 -1.51 -5.87
C GLU A 161 50.91 -1.67 -4.68
N PHE A 162 51.80 -2.65 -4.81
CA PHE A 162 53.10 -2.65 -4.13
C PHE A 162 54.07 -1.71 -4.86
N SER A 163 53.66 -0.47 -5.10
CA SER A 163 54.49 0.50 -5.81
C SER A 163 54.43 1.85 -5.13
N ASN A 164 55.24 1.93 -4.07
CA ASN A 164 56.05 3.10 -3.76
C ASN A 164 55.34 4.35 -3.18
N ASP A 165 54.19 4.19 -2.50
CA ASP A 165 53.64 5.31 -1.73
C ASP A 165 54.23 5.34 -0.31
N LYS A 166 55.06 6.38 -0.06
CA LYS A 166 55.74 6.65 1.21
C LYS A 166 54.81 7.21 2.30
N ASN A 167 53.50 7.05 2.18
CA ASN A 167 52.50 7.52 3.13
C ASN A 167 51.87 6.39 3.96
N ILE A 168 52.55 5.25 4.05
CA ILE A 168 52.15 4.11 4.88
C ILE A 168 52.67 4.34 6.30
N TRP A 169 51.92 5.05 7.14
CA TRP A 169 52.23 5.11 8.58
C TRP A 169 51.82 3.80 9.30
N ASN A 170 50.93 2.97 8.71
CA ASN A 170 50.24 1.88 9.42
C ASN A 170 50.22 0.50 8.71
N GLY A 171 50.75 0.38 7.48
CA GLY A 171 50.73 -0.88 6.72
C GLY A 171 49.43 -1.22 5.98
N LEU A 172 48.37 -0.41 6.12
CA LEU A 172 47.07 -0.58 5.43
C LEU A 172 46.98 0.32 4.18
N THR A 173 46.25 -0.14 3.16
CA THR A 173 45.96 0.66 1.96
C THR A 173 44.65 1.42 2.14
N ASN A 174 44.55 2.61 1.53
CA ASN A 174 43.31 3.39 1.48
C ASN A 174 42.11 2.57 0.96
N ASP A 175 42.35 1.63 0.04
CA ASP A 175 41.31 0.76 -0.51
C ASP A 175 40.81 -0.30 0.49
N PHE A 176 41.70 -0.87 1.31
CA PHE A 176 41.32 -1.79 2.37
C PHE A 176 40.39 -1.11 3.38
N GLU A 177 40.82 0.04 3.92
CA GLU A 177 40.04 0.80 4.92
C GLU A 177 38.72 1.28 4.34
N TYR A 178 38.72 1.76 3.09
CA TYR A 178 37.52 2.19 2.40
C TYR A 178 36.50 1.05 2.22
N LYS A 179 36.93 -0.11 1.71
CA LYS A 179 36.04 -1.26 1.49
C LYS A 179 35.51 -1.82 2.80
N LEU A 180 36.34 -1.92 3.83
CA LEU A 180 35.88 -2.38 5.15
C LEU A 180 34.83 -1.42 5.72
N SER A 181 35.07 -0.11 5.63
CA SER A 181 34.12 0.92 6.05
C SER A 181 32.78 0.85 5.28
N LEU A 182 32.78 0.49 3.99
CA LEU A 182 31.53 0.23 3.26
C LEU A 182 30.78 -0.97 3.85
N GLY A 183 31.49 -2.02 4.24
CA GLY A 183 30.94 -3.17 4.95
C GLY A 183 30.26 -2.80 6.26
N GLU A 184 30.97 -2.03 7.09
CA GLU A 184 30.47 -1.51 8.37
C GLU A 184 29.21 -0.66 8.18
N ARG A 185 29.23 0.30 7.24
CA ARG A 185 28.07 1.16 6.95
C ARG A 185 26.86 0.36 6.47
N SER A 186 27.08 -0.63 5.61
CA SER A 186 26.02 -1.53 5.13
C SER A 186 25.45 -2.39 6.26
N CYS A 187 26.32 -2.92 7.13
CA CYS A 187 25.96 -3.69 8.30
C CYS A 187 25.14 -2.86 9.29
N LEU A 188 25.59 -1.64 9.59
CA LEU A 188 24.91 -0.69 10.48
C LEU A 188 23.54 -0.28 9.95
N LEU A 189 23.45 0.02 8.65
CA LEU A 189 22.18 0.36 8.01
C LEU A 189 21.19 -0.81 8.12
N SER A 190 21.66 -2.04 7.94
CA SER A 190 20.84 -3.24 8.07
C SER A 190 20.40 -3.48 9.51
N LEU A 191 21.28 -3.26 10.49
CA LEU A 191 20.94 -3.35 11.91
C LEU A 191 19.82 -2.37 12.29
N LYS A 192 19.91 -1.13 11.82
CA LYS A 192 18.91 -0.08 12.03
C LYS A 192 17.56 -0.43 11.40
N LYS A 193 17.57 -1.01 10.19
CA LYS A 193 16.35 -1.52 9.55
C LYS A 193 15.72 -2.65 10.36
N GLU A 194 16.50 -3.63 10.81
CA GLU A 194 16.00 -4.73 11.65
C GLU A 194 15.44 -4.21 12.98
N THR A 195 16.10 -3.22 13.60
CA THR A 195 15.59 -2.53 14.80
C THR A 195 14.20 -1.97 14.58
N LEU A 196 13.99 -1.29 13.45
CA LEU A 196 12.70 -0.72 13.10
C LEU A 196 11.63 -1.80 12.87
N ARG A 197 11.99 -2.97 12.32
CA ARG A 197 11.06 -4.10 12.16
C ARG A 197 10.58 -4.68 13.48
N HIS A 198 11.34 -4.49 14.55
CA HIS A 198 10.96 -4.88 15.90
C HIS A 198 10.18 -3.79 16.65
N ASP A 199 9.69 -2.76 15.95
CA ASP A 199 9.00 -1.60 16.54
C ASP A 199 9.84 -0.90 17.63
N ALA A 200 11.17 -0.94 17.47
CA ALA A 200 12.14 -0.30 18.32
C ALA A 200 12.74 0.94 17.63
N ASN A 201 13.23 1.90 18.42
CA ASN A 201 13.78 3.16 17.92
C ASN A 201 15.25 3.39 18.29
N ALA A 202 15.91 2.44 18.94
CA ALA A 202 17.31 2.51 19.32
C ALA A 202 17.95 1.12 19.49
N VAL A 203 19.28 1.07 19.40
CA VAL A 203 20.09 -0.11 19.76
C VAL A 203 21.11 0.29 20.81
N ILE A 204 21.17 -0.46 21.90
CA ILE A 204 22.19 -0.33 22.96
C ILE A 204 23.09 -1.56 23.01
N LYS A 205 24.23 -1.43 23.69
CA LYS A 205 25.22 -2.51 23.84
C LYS A 205 25.60 -3.14 22.50
N CYS A 206 25.72 -2.30 21.47
CA CYS A 206 26.10 -2.73 20.14
C CYS A 206 27.59 -3.10 20.12
N ASP A 207 27.88 -4.30 19.65
CA ASP A 207 29.22 -4.81 19.39
C ASP A 207 29.42 -5.04 17.89
N ILE A 208 30.67 -4.94 17.44
CA ILE A 208 31.08 -5.17 16.07
C ILE A 208 32.19 -6.21 16.01
N ASN A 209 31.96 -7.26 15.24
CA ASN A 209 32.87 -8.38 15.11
C ASN A 209 33.28 -8.58 13.65
N TYR A 210 34.53 -8.99 13.46
CA TYR A 210 35.11 -9.27 12.15
C TYR A 210 35.57 -10.72 12.09
N ALA A 211 35.29 -11.39 10.98
CA ALA A 211 35.84 -12.71 10.68
C ALA A 211 36.35 -12.75 9.24
N GLU A 212 37.55 -13.28 9.04
CA GLU A 212 38.05 -13.57 7.70
C GLU A 212 37.39 -14.85 7.15
N LEU A 213 36.92 -14.79 5.91
CA LEU A 213 36.25 -15.89 5.23
C LEU A 213 37.19 -16.54 4.20
N GLY A 214 37.75 -17.67 4.57
CA GLY A 214 38.59 -18.50 3.72
C GLY A 214 40.03 -17.99 3.59
N ASN A 215 40.98 -18.91 3.43
CA ASN A 215 42.42 -18.65 3.60
C ASN A 215 43.09 -17.79 2.52
N SER A 216 42.38 -17.32 1.47
CA SER A 216 43.02 -16.69 0.30
C SER A 216 42.21 -15.60 -0.41
N ASN A 217 41.02 -15.26 0.08
CA ASN A 217 40.05 -14.49 -0.72
C ASN A 217 39.86 -13.05 -0.26
N HIS A 218 40.56 -12.60 0.79
CA HIS A 218 40.43 -11.25 1.36
C HIS A 218 38.95 -10.86 1.56
N MET A 219 38.16 -11.83 2.02
CA MET A 219 36.75 -11.64 2.31
C MET A 219 36.59 -11.50 3.81
N PHE A 220 35.88 -10.46 4.22
CA PHE A 220 35.63 -10.17 5.63
C PHE A 220 34.13 -10.17 5.88
N LEU A 221 33.71 -10.97 6.86
CA LEU A 221 32.40 -10.90 7.47
C LEU A 221 32.44 -9.82 8.55
N VAL A 222 31.65 -8.78 8.39
CA VAL A 222 31.37 -7.77 9.42
C VAL A 222 30.03 -8.12 10.05
N GLY A 223 30.00 -8.40 11.34
CA GLY A 223 28.80 -8.67 12.11
C GLY A 223 28.57 -7.59 13.16
N MET A 224 27.34 -7.10 13.27
CA MET A 224 26.92 -6.21 14.37
C MET A 224 25.79 -6.85 15.16
N MET A 225 25.81 -6.70 16.48
CA MET A 225 24.78 -7.22 17.36
C MET A 225 24.56 -6.28 18.54
N GLY A 226 23.32 -6.08 18.95
CA GLY A 226 22.98 -5.29 20.13
C GLY A 226 21.58 -5.60 20.63
N THR A 227 21.07 -4.80 21.57
CA THR A 227 19.70 -4.92 22.08
C THR A 227 18.83 -3.81 21.53
N ALA A 228 17.76 -4.18 20.84
CA ALA A 228 16.75 -3.24 20.37
C ALA A 228 15.86 -2.77 21.52
N VAL A 229 15.68 -1.46 21.64
CA VAL A 229 14.94 -0.81 22.71
C VAL A 229 14.06 0.33 22.20
N VAL A 230 13.10 0.74 23.01
CA VAL A 230 12.34 1.98 22.83
C VAL A 230 12.85 3.00 23.86
N ILE A 231 13.19 4.20 23.40
CA ILE A 231 13.55 5.35 24.22
C ILE A 231 12.51 6.48 24.04
N GLU A 232 12.26 7.27 25.09
CA GLU A 232 11.19 8.29 25.14
C GLU A 232 11.42 9.49 24.20
N GLU A 233 12.65 9.98 24.09
CA GLU A 233 12.97 11.26 23.44
C GLU A 233 13.47 11.12 21.98
N PHE A 234 12.99 10.10 21.25
CA PHE A 234 13.28 9.98 19.83
C PHE A 234 12.00 10.03 19.00
N GLU A 235 12.10 10.63 17.81
CA GLU A 235 11.05 10.54 16.80
C GLU A 235 10.65 9.06 16.68
N ILE A 236 9.36 8.77 16.57
CA ILE A 236 8.84 7.43 16.27
C ILE A 236 8.01 7.48 15.00
N LEU A 237 8.06 6.42 14.20
CA LEU A 237 7.10 6.27 13.11
C LEU A 237 5.69 6.22 13.69
N THR A 238 4.75 6.86 13.02
CA THR A 238 3.33 6.68 13.35
C THR A 238 2.91 5.23 13.09
N GLU A 239 1.84 4.74 13.73
CA GLU A 239 1.33 3.38 13.51
C GLU A 239 1.10 3.06 12.02
N HIS A 240 0.60 4.04 11.26
CA HIS A 240 0.42 3.88 9.82
C HIS A 240 1.75 3.78 9.07
N GLU A 241 2.73 4.60 9.42
CA GLU A 241 4.07 4.57 8.83
C GLU A 241 4.77 3.24 9.12
N GLN A 242 4.64 2.75 10.35
CA GLN A 242 5.13 1.44 10.76
C GLN A 242 4.46 0.31 9.96
N SER A 243 3.14 0.37 9.80
CA SER A 243 2.38 -0.59 8.99
C SER A 243 2.82 -0.59 7.52
N VAL A 244 3.04 0.59 6.93
CA VAL A 244 3.55 0.70 5.55
C VAL A 244 4.96 0.14 5.44
N TYR A 245 5.84 0.46 6.39
CA TYR A 245 7.22 -0.03 6.43
C TYR A 245 7.29 -1.56 6.51
N ASN A 246 6.52 -2.16 7.43
CA ASN A 246 6.43 -3.61 7.58
C ASN A 246 5.89 -4.27 6.31
N TYR A 247 4.83 -3.72 5.70
CA TYR A 247 4.28 -4.24 4.45
C TYR A 247 5.32 -4.24 3.32
N ILE A 248 6.12 -3.18 3.18
CA ILE A 248 7.18 -3.08 2.17
C ILE A 248 8.21 -4.19 2.38
N ASN A 249 8.67 -4.36 3.63
CA ASN A 249 9.68 -5.37 3.97
C ASN A 249 9.19 -6.80 3.76
N ASP A 250 7.99 -7.13 4.24
CA ASP A 250 7.42 -8.48 4.18
C ASP A 250 7.20 -8.94 2.73
N ASN A 251 6.83 -8.00 1.85
CA ASN A 251 6.63 -8.26 0.44
C ASN A 251 7.89 -8.02 -0.41
N LYS A 252 9.05 -7.76 0.22
CA LYS A 252 10.35 -7.49 -0.44
C LYS A 252 10.25 -6.41 -1.52
N PHE A 253 9.41 -5.41 -1.28
CA PHE A 253 9.28 -4.28 -2.18
C PHE A 253 10.55 -3.43 -2.10
N ASP A 254 11.26 -3.37 -3.22
CA ASP A 254 12.41 -2.52 -3.35
C ASP A 254 11.93 -1.09 -3.63
N LEU A 255 11.99 -0.23 -2.61
CA LEU A 255 11.64 1.18 -2.70
C LEU A 255 12.43 1.91 -3.81
N GLU A 256 13.65 1.46 -4.15
CA GLU A 256 14.42 1.99 -5.27
C GLU A 256 13.82 1.57 -6.61
N LYS A 257 13.40 0.30 -6.75
CA LYS A 257 12.79 -0.19 -7.99
C LYS A 257 11.40 0.38 -8.25
N ILE A 258 10.62 0.65 -7.19
CA ILE A 258 9.31 1.29 -7.34
C ILE A 258 9.44 2.69 -7.96
N TYR A 259 10.60 3.34 -7.81
CA TYR A 259 10.88 4.67 -8.33
C TYR A 259 11.38 4.69 -9.79
N ARG A 260 11.76 3.54 -10.38
CA ARG A 260 12.16 3.48 -11.80
C ARG A 260 10.93 3.51 -12.71
N LYS A 261 10.34 4.68 -12.87
CA LYS A 261 9.43 5.05 -13.96
C LYS A 261 9.73 6.45 -14.45
#